data_AF-A0A4V2F0F6-F1
#
_entry.id   AF-A0A4V2F0F6-F1
#
_cell.length_a   1.000
_cell.length_b   1.000
_cell.length_c   1.000
_cell.angle_alpha   90.00
_cell.angle_beta   90.00
_cell.angle_gamma   90.00
#
_symmetry.space_group_name_H-M   'P 1'
#
loop_
_entity.id
_entity.type
_entity.pdbx_description
1 polymer ?
#
loop_
_entity_poly.entity_id
_entity_poly.type
_entity_poly.pdbx_seq_one_letter_code
_entity_poly.pdbx_strand_id
1 'polypeptide(L)'
;MNKNDDALQLERTLMRQRTAFLRDHASSLERRRADLTKLRSAILANKDEITTAISSDFGHRSRYETAIMKLMTLIMGIDYLHKHLRRHVADAPPRGAGQATG
;
A
#
# COMPACT_ATOMS: atom_id res chain seq x y z
N MET A 1 3.77 -27.82 -3.44
CA MET A 1 4.60 -26.67 -3.06
C MET A 1 5.56 -27.10 -1.97
N ASN A 2 6.87 -26.90 -2.15
CA ASN A 2 7.89 -27.26 -1.17
C ASN A 2 8.07 -26.08 -0.21
N LYS A 3 7.85 -26.29 1.10
CA LYS A 3 7.92 -25.24 2.13
C LYS A 3 9.26 -24.50 2.14
N ASN A 4 10.34 -25.15 1.70
CA ASN A 4 11.66 -24.55 1.63
C ASN A 4 11.76 -23.48 0.53
N ASP A 5 11.07 -23.71 -0.60
CA ASP A 5 11.06 -22.77 -1.73
C ASP A 5 10.24 -21.51 -1.40
N ASP A 6 9.15 -21.67 -0.65
CA ASP A 6 8.31 -20.58 -0.16
C ASP A 6 9.09 -19.68 0.82
N ALA A 7 9.84 -20.29 1.75
CA ALA A 7 10.69 -19.56 2.70
C ALA A 7 11.78 -18.74 1.98
N LEU A 8 12.45 -19.35 0.99
CA LEU A 8 13.45 -18.68 0.17
C LEU A 8 12.85 -17.57 -0.69
N GLN A 9 11.62 -17.71 -1.18
CA GLN A 9 10.93 -16.66 -1.93
C GLN A 9 10.56 -15.47 -1.03
N LEU A 10 10.10 -15.74 0.19
CA LEU A 10 9.76 -14.70 1.16
C LEU A 10 11.01 -13.89 1.56
N GLU A 11 12.12 -14.57 1.86
CA GLU A 11 13.39 -13.91 2.22
C GLU A 11 13.91 -13.02 1.08
N ARG A 12 13.90 -13.54 -0.16
CA ARG A 12 14.27 -12.75 -1.35
C ARG A 12 13.39 -11.52 -1.52
N THR A 13 12.09 -11.64 -1.29
CA THR A 13 11.14 -10.51 -1.39
C THR A 13 11.43 -9.46 -0.32
N LEU A 14 11.66 -9.89 0.92
CA LEU A 14 11.98 -9.00 2.03
C LEU A 14 13.30 -8.24 1.78
N MET A 15 14.35 -8.93 1.33
CA MET A 15 15.63 -8.30 1.01
C MET A 15 15.48 -7.23 -0.08
N ARG A 16 14.68 -7.50 -1.12
CA ARG A 16 14.38 -6.51 -2.18
C ARG A 16 13.66 -5.28 -1.63
N GLN A 17 12.68 -5.47 -0.75
CA GLN A 17 11.94 -4.36 -0.13
C GLN A 17 12.85 -3.50 0.76
N ARG A 18 13.69 -4.12 1.59
CA ARG A 18 14.66 -3.43 2.45
C ARG A 18 15.65 -2.62 1.63
N THR A 19 16.21 -3.22 0.58
CA THR A 19 17.15 -2.56 -0.32
C THR A 19 16.52 -1.35 -1.01
N ALA A 20 15.29 -1.50 -1.52
CA ALA A 20 14.56 -0.39 -2.14
C ALA A 20 14.27 0.75 -1.15
N PHE A 21 13.88 0.41 0.09
CA PHE A 21 13.62 1.38 1.14
C PHE A 21 14.86 2.19 1.54
N LEU A 22 16.01 1.52 1.70
CA LEU A 22 17.28 2.17 2.03
C LEU A 22 17.83 2.99 0.86
N ARG A 23 17.66 2.54 -0.39
CA ARG A 23 18.11 3.35 -1.53
C ARG A 23 17.31 4.64 -1.69
N ASP A 24 16.00 4.57 -1.46
CA ASP A 24 15.07 5.67 -1.74
C ASP A 24 14.69 6.45 -0.44
N HIS A 25 15.65 6.62 0.49
CA HIS A 25 15.47 7.25 1.80
C HIS A 25 14.55 8.49 1.74
N ALA A 26 13.45 8.42 2.51
CA ALA A 26 12.37 9.40 2.52
C ALA A 26 11.88 9.72 1.10
N SER A 27 11.07 8.81 0.53
CA SER A 27 10.29 9.08 -0.68
C SER A 27 9.77 10.51 -0.64
N SER A 28 10.27 11.32 -1.58
CA SER A 28 9.93 12.74 -1.66
C SER A 28 8.40 12.89 -1.67
N LEU A 29 7.92 14.05 -1.24
CA LEU A 29 6.48 14.36 -1.29
C LEU A 29 5.88 14.00 -2.66
N GLU A 30 6.61 14.32 -3.73
CA GLU A 30 6.25 14.03 -5.12
C GLU A 30 6.15 12.53 -5.40
N ARG A 31 7.12 11.73 -4.95
CA ARG A 31 7.08 10.28 -5.14
C ARG A 31 5.90 9.66 -4.40
N ARG A 32 5.65 10.09 -3.16
CA ARG A 32 4.50 9.61 -2.38
C ARG A 32 3.17 10.00 -3.01
N ARG A 33 3.07 11.21 -3.60
CA ARG A 33 1.89 11.60 -4.40
C ARG A 33 1.70 10.70 -5.61
N ALA A 34 2.77 10.48 -6.38
CA ALA A 34 2.74 9.62 -7.54
C ALA A 34 2.33 8.19 -7.19
N ASP A 35 2.83 7.65 -6.07
CA ASP A 35 2.48 6.31 -5.59
C ASP A 35 1.01 6.22 -5.16
N LEU A 36 0.46 7.24 -4.47
CA LEU A 36 -0.97 7.30 -4.14
C LEU A 36 -1.85 7.36 -5.39
N THR A 37 -1.47 8.15 -6.39
CA THR A 37 -2.16 8.21 -7.69
C THR A 37 -2.13 6.87 -8.40
N LYS A 38 -0.97 6.19 -8.44
CA LYS A 38 -0.85 4.85 -9.02
C LYS A 38 -1.71 3.83 -8.28
N LEU A 39 -1.71 3.85 -6.95
CA LEU A 39 -2.52 2.96 -6.13
C LEU A 39 -4.02 3.17 -6.41
N ARG A 40 -4.47 4.42 -6.45
CA ARG A 40 -5.85 4.77 -6.81
C ARG A 40 -6.24 4.21 -8.17
N SER A 41 -5.42 4.44 -9.19
CA SER A 41 -5.67 3.94 -10.54
C SER A 41 -5.70 2.41 -10.60
N ALA A 42 -4.77 1.73 -9.90
CA ALA A 42 -4.75 0.27 -9.84
C ALA A 42 -6.01 -0.29 -9.17
N ILE A 43 -6.48 0.32 -8.08
CA ILE A 43 -7.71 -0.10 -7.40
C ILE A 43 -8.93 0.08 -8.31
N LEU A 44 -9.05 1.22 -8.99
CA LEU A 44 -10.17 1.47 -9.90
C LEU A 44 -10.16 0.56 -11.13
N ALA A 45 -8.98 0.27 -11.67
CA ALA A 45 -8.83 -0.65 -12.80
C ALA A 45 -9.27 -2.09 -12.45
N ASN A 46 -9.13 -2.50 -11.18
CA ASN A 46 -9.46 -3.83 -10.70
C ASN A 46 -10.72 -3.85 -9.82
N LYS A 47 -11.57 -2.81 -9.88
CA LYS A 47 -12.72 -2.62 -8.97
C LYS A 47 -13.66 -3.82 -8.94
N ASP A 48 -13.93 -4.42 -10.10
CA ASP A 48 -14.94 -5.46 -10.25
C ASP A 48 -14.39 -6.77 -9.71
N GLU A 49 -13.14 -7.11 -10.03
CA GLU A 49 -12.44 -8.28 -9.49
C GLU A 49 -12.32 -8.22 -7.96
N ILE A 50 -11.92 -7.05 -7.42
CA ILE A 50 -11.84 -6.84 -5.97
C ILE A 50 -13.21 -6.98 -5.31
N THR A 51 -14.25 -6.39 -5.91
CA THR A 51 -15.62 -6.49 -5.40
C THR A 51 -16.09 -7.94 -5.42
N THR A 52 -15.84 -8.68 -6.50
CA THR A 52 -16.17 -10.11 -6.62
C THR A 52 -15.44 -10.96 -5.58
N ALA A 53 -14.15 -10.73 -5.36
CA ALA A 53 -13.36 -11.45 -4.36
C ALA A 53 -13.87 -11.20 -2.93
N ILE A 54 -14.02 -9.94 -2.52
CA ILE A 54 -14.60 -9.58 -1.22
C ILE A 54 -15.98 -10.22 -1.04
N SER A 55 -16.76 -10.17 -2.10
CA SER A 55 -18.10 -10.72 -2.11
C SER A 55 -18.06 -12.25 -1.94
N SER A 56 -17.10 -12.94 -2.54
CA SER A 56 -16.87 -14.39 -2.41
C SER A 56 -16.49 -14.76 -0.97
N ASP A 57 -15.58 -14.01 -0.36
CA ASP A 57 -15.02 -14.32 0.95
C ASP A 57 -15.99 -14.08 2.12
N PHE A 58 -16.93 -13.12 1.97
CA PHE A 58 -17.73 -12.59 3.09
C PHE A 58 -19.26 -12.61 2.85
N GLY A 59 -19.75 -13.40 1.88
CA GLY A 59 -21.08 -13.22 1.29
C GLY A 59 -22.29 -13.38 2.22
N HIS A 60 -22.87 -12.29 2.74
CA HIS A 60 -24.29 -12.18 3.16
C HIS A 60 -24.92 -10.77 2.91
N ARG A 61 -26.17 -10.76 2.40
CA ARG A 61 -27.25 -9.74 2.30
C ARG A 61 -26.96 -8.21 2.22
N SER A 62 -26.09 -7.77 1.33
CA SER A 62 -26.19 -6.58 0.43
C SER A 62 -24.81 -6.42 -0.23
N ARG A 63 -24.44 -7.47 -0.96
CA ARG A 63 -23.05 -7.88 -1.22
C ARG A 63 -22.32 -6.90 -2.14
N TYR A 64 -23.02 -6.42 -3.17
CA TYR A 64 -22.51 -5.43 -4.11
C TYR A 64 -22.38 -4.06 -3.45
N GLU A 65 -23.40 -3.61 -2.71
CA GLU A 65 -23.40 -2.30 -2.04
C GLU A 65 -22.34 -2.23 -0.93
N THR A 66 -22.19 -3.28 -0.12
CA THR A 66 -21.19 -3.34 0.96
C THR A 66 -19.76 -3.41 0.40
N ALA A 67 -19.53 -4.21 -0.64
CA ALA A 67 -18.23 -4.27 -1.29
C ALA A 67 -17.85 -2.94 -1.95
N ILE A 68 -18.82 -2.27 -2.59
CA ILE A 68 -18.63 -0.92 -3.11
C ILE A 68 -18.34 0.07 -1.98
N MET A 69 -19.07 0.04 -0.86
CA MET A 69 -18.80 0.93 0.26
C MET A 69 -17.37 0.75 0.79
N LYS A 70 -16.90 -0.50 0.95
CA LYS A 70 -15.50 -0.79 1.36
C LYS A 70 -14.49 -0.21 0.36
N LEU A 71 -14.73 -0.40 -0.93
CA LEU A 71 -13.87 0.12 -1.99
C LEU A 71 -13.87 1.66 -2.01
N MET A 72 -15.03 2.28 -1.84
CA MET A 72 -15.18 3.74 -1.80
C MET A 72 -14.51 4.35 -0.57
N THR A 73 -14.64 3.73 0.60
CA THR A 73 -13.90 4.16 1.81
C THR A 73 -12.39 4.13 1.59
N LEU A 74 -11.87 3.11 0.91
CA LEU A 74 -10.45 3.04 0.56
C LEU A 74 -10.02 4.17 -0.39
N ILE A 75 -10.79 4.39 -1.47
CA ILE A 75 -10.51 5.48 -2.43
C ILE A 75 -10.54 6.84 -1.73
N MET A 76 -11.53 7.11 -0.88
CA MET A 76 -11.62 8.35 -0.10
C MET A 76 -10.43 8.51 0.84
N GLY A 77 -9.95 7.43 1.46
CA GLY A 77 -8.74 7.46 2.29
C GLY A 77 -7.49 7.83 1.50
N ILE A 78 -7.35 7.30 0.28
CA ILE A 78 -6.25 7.64 -0.63
C ILE A 78 -6.34 9.11 -1.05
N ASP A 79 -7.52 9.58 -1.44
CA ASP A 79 -7.75 10.98 -1.84
C ASP A 79 -7.46 11.95 -0.68
N TYR A 80 -7.85 11.59 0.55
CA TYR A 80 -7.53 12.34 1.77
C TYR A 80 -6.02 12.43 2.00
N LEU A 81 -5.32 11.28 1.99
CA LEU A 81 -3.87 11.24 2.18
C LEU A 81 -3.15 12.02 1.08
N HIS A 82 -3.60 11.91 -0.17
CA HIS A 82 -3.04 12.67 -1.28
C HIS A 82 -3.21 14.18 -1.09
N LYS A 83 -4.37 14.65 -0.61
CA LYS A 83 -4.62 16.07 -0.33
C LYS A 83 -3.79 16.60 0.84
N HIS A 84 -3.61 15.79 1.89
CA HIS A 84 -3.01 16.22 3.16
C HIS A 84 -1.56 15.78 3.39
N LEU A 85 -0.94 15.14 2.40
CA LEU A 85 0.38 14.51 2.52
C LEU A 85 1.47 15.44 3.07
N ARG A 86 1.48 16.70 2.66
CA ARG A 86 2.50 17.69 3.09
C ARG A 86 2.49 17.91 4.60
N ARG A 87 1.30 18.00 5.19
CA ARG A 87 1.14 18.17 6.65
C ARG A 87 1.65 16.92 7.38
N HIS A 88 1.24 15.73 6.94
CA HIS A 88 1.61 14.48 7.58
C HIS A 88 3.11 14.11 7.44
N VAL A 89 3.78 14.55 6.38
CA VAL A 89 5.23 14.35 6.22
C VAL A 89 6.04 15.34 7.06
N ALA A 90 5.54 16.56 7.27
CA ALA A 90 6.21 17.56 8.12
C ALA A 90 6.19 17.21 9.61
N ASP A 91 5.18 16.47 10.07
CA ASP A 91 5.03 16.06 11.48
C ASP A 91 5.85 14.80 11.85
N ALA A 92 6.56 14.19 10.90
CA ALA A 92 7.40 13.03 11.17
C ALA A 92 8.76 13.49 11.69
N PRO A 93 9.20 13.11 12.91
CA PRO A 93 10.54 13.43 13.39
C PRO A 93 11.58 12.86 12.41
N PRO A 94 12.72 13.55 12.20
CA PRO A 94 13.79 13.01 11.38
C PRO A 94 14.21 11.66 11.96
N ARG A 95 13.89 10.59 11.25
CA ARG A 95 14.25 9.23 11.68
C ARG A 95 15.74 9.04 11.43
N GLY A 96 16.52 9.39 12.45
CA GLY A 96 17.89 8.93 12.74
C GLY A 96 18.83 8.72 11.56
N ALA A 97 19.74 9.68 11.36
CA ALA A 97 21.13 9.33 11.14
C ALA A 97 21.60 8.55 12.39
N GLY A 98 21.69 7.23 12.28
CA GLY A 98 21.99 6.36 13.41
C GLY A 98 22.48 5.00 12.96
N GLN A 99 23.80 4.85 12.98
CA GLN A 99 24.58 3.61 13.00
C GLN A 99 24.84 2.92 11.65
N ALA A 100 25.77 3.50 10.89
CA ALA A 100 26.70 2.76 10.05
C ALA A 100 28.07 2.73 10.76
N THR A 101 28.25 1.78 11.67
CA THR A 101 29.56 1.33 12.17
C THR A 101 29.38 -0.10 12.66
N GLY A 102 30.07 -1.04 12.00
CA GLY A 102 29.99 -2.47 12.22
C GLY A 102 30.30 -3.21 10.93
#